data_AF-A0A7S2IC25-F1
#
_entry.id   AF-A0A7S2IC25-F1
#
_cell.length_a   1.000
_cell.length_b   1.000
_cell.length_c   1.000
_cell.angle_alpha   90.00
_cell.angle_beta   90.00
_cell.angle_gamma   90.00
#
_symmetry.space_group_name_H-M   'P 1'
#
loop_
_entity.id
_entity.type
_entity.pdbx_description
1 polymer ?
#
loop_
_entity_poly.entity_id
_entity_poly.type
_entity_poly.pdbx_seq_one_letter_code
_entity_poly.pdbx_strand_id
1 'polypeptide(L)'
;PPQPPPPPMYPPHGAYPNHGNYAMDRSHPPQASDQSTAITAPHSPHVFSLATDEDKNWLSEFLCFVRLHCIEAFGASQHDVSSRLGSKKVKLNQIGIRCRFCANCPDRRRARRSSTFPSSLSRIYQSLTMMLRDHFINCSAMPAEEKASYRLLRKNTSQGIVGSKDYWVTSAKRQGMIDTPNGIFLDNGGEVGRTPHREDAYGY
;
A
#
# COMPACT_ATOMS: atom_id res chain seq x y z
N PRO A 1 26.63 39.18 -23.34
CA PRO A 1 26.19 38.16 -22.36
C PRO A 1 27.29 37.97 -21.29
N PRO A 2 26.98 38.03 -19.99
CA PRO A 2 28.00 37.91 -18.95
C PRO A 2 28.48 36.46 -18.84
N GLN A 3 29.80 36.27 -18.67
CA GLN A 3 30.43 34.95 -18.52
C GLN A 3 30.13 34.34 -17.14
N PRO A 4 30.02 32.99 -17.03
CA PRO A 4 29.83 32.33 -15.76
C PRO A 4 31.11 32.35 -14.90
N PRO A 5 30.99 32.39 -13.56
CA PRO A 5 32.13 32.42 -12.64
C PRO A 5 32.90 31.08 -12.60
N PRO A 6 34.21 31.10 -12.30
CA PRO A 6 35.02 29.90 -12.18
C PRO A 6 34.68 29.05 -10.94
N PRO A 7 34.93 27.72 -10.98
CA PRO A 7 34.64 26.82 -9.87
C PRO A 7 35.63 26.99 -8.70
N PRO A 8 35.22 26.65 -7.46
CA PRO A 8 36.06 26.77 -6.28
C PRO A 8 37.20 25.75 -6.26
N MET A 9 38.41 26.21 -5.96
CA MET A 9 39.58 25.36 -5.73
C MET A 9 39.50 24.70 -4.34
N TYR A 10 39.61 23.36 -4.31
CA TYR A 10 39.81 22.61 -3.07
C TYR A 10 41.31 22.35 -2.83
N PRO A 11 41.81 22.53 -1.59
CA PRO A 11 43.20 22.23 -1.25
C PRO A 11 43.47 20.71 -1.16
N PRO A 12 44.72 20.28 -1.40
CA PRO A 12 45.08 18.88 -1.56
C PRO A 12 45.13 18.12 -0.23
N HIS A 13 44.79 16.83 -0.32
CA HIS A 13 44.87 15.83 0.74
C HIS A 13 46.26 15.79 1.38
N GLY A 14 46.33 16.18 2.65
CA GLY A 14 47.48 16.01 3.53
C GLY A 14 47.29 14.82 4.45
N ALA A 15 48.30 13.95 4.45
CA ALA A 15 48.44 12.75 5.27
C ALA A 15 48.50 13.05 6.77
N TYR A 16 48.01 12.12 7.60
CA TYR A 16 48.47 11.97 8.99
C TYR A 16 48.67 10.50 9.37
N PRO A 17 49.63 10.20 10.26
CA PRO A 17 50.30 8.90 10.35
C PRO A 17 49.80 8.01 11.48
N ASN A 18 50.15 6.73 11.30
CA ASN A 18 50.03 5.59 12.18
C ASN A 18 50.90 5.71 13.45
N HIS A 19 50.27 5.60 14.63
CA HIS A 19 50.84 5.17 15.91
C HIS A 19 49.69 4.46 16.64
N GLY A 20 49.78 3.32 17.30
CA GLY A 20 50.88 2.51 17.80
C GLY A 20 50.25 1.66 18.93
N ASN A 21 50.56 0.37 18.95
CA ASN A 21 50.04 -0.64 19.88
C ASN A 21 50.28 -0.30 21.36
N TYR A 22 49.29 -0.58 22.22
CA TYR A 22 49.51 -0.93 23.63
C TYR A 22 48.62 -2.13 23.98
N ALA A 23 49.26 -3.20 24.42
CA ALA A 23 48.65 -4.43 24.94
C ALA A 23 48.70 -4.45 26.48
N MET A 24 48.08 -5.50 27.06
CA MET A 24 47.97 -5.92 28.48
C MET A 24 46.69 -5.44 29.18
N ASP A 25 45.62 -6.25 29.23
CA ASP A 25 45.34 -7.41 30.11
C ASP A 25 44.84 -7.02 31.52
N ARG A 26 43.61 -7.46 31.84
CA ARG A 26 43.14 -7.91 33.17
C ARG A 26 41.66 -8.35 33.11
N SER A 27 41.47 -9.67 33.06
CA SER A 27 40.52 -10.47 33.86
C SER A 27 39.27 -9.78 34.45
N HIS A 28 38.06 -10.19 34.01
CA HIS A 28 36.86 -10.55 34.83
C HIS A 28 35.73 -11.14 33.93
N PRO A 29 35.12 -12.29 34.27
CA PRO A 29 33.85 -12.80 33.69
C PRO A 29 32.66 -12.56 34.65
N PRO A 30 31.42 -13.01 34.38
CA PRO A 30 30.67 -13.20 33.14
C PRO A 30 29.33 -12.41 33.17
N GLN A 31 28.47 -12.64 32.18
CA GLN A 31 27.03 -12.31 32.10
C GLN A 31 26.64 -10.97 31.44
N ALA A 32 26.28 -11.06 30.16
CA ALA A 32 25.24 -10.24 29.57
C ALA A 32 24.40 -11.12 28.65
N SER A 33 23.27 -11.57 29.20
CA SER A 33 22.02 -11.97 28.55
C SER A 33 22.05 -12.16 27.04
N ASP A 34 21.84 -13.41 26.61
CA ASP A 34 21.14 -13.76 25.38
C ASP A 34 19.78 -13.03 25.35
N GLN A 35 19.77 -11.80 24.83
CA GLN A 35 18.55 -11.26 24.25
C GLN A 35 18.41 -11.91 22.89
N SER A 36 17.84 -13.11 22.91
CA SER A 36 17.11 -13.67 21.79
C SER A 36 15.99 -12.71 21.45
N THR A 37 16.30 -11.67 20.68
CA THR A 37 15.31 -10.90 19.94
C THR A 37 14.67 -11.90 19.00
N ALA A 38 13.53 -12.44 19.41
CA ALA A 38 12.63 -13.12 18.51
C ALA A 38 12.42 -12.18 17.32
N ILE A 39 13.04 -12.52 16.19
CA ILE A 39 12.76 -11.91 14.91
C ILE A 39 11.31 -12.30 14.66
N THR A 40 10.38 -11.42 15.06
CA THR A 40 8.98 -11.52 14.65
C THR A 40 9.02 -11.58 13.15
N ALA A 41 8.72 -12.76 12.60
CA ALA A 41 8.72 -12.99 11.18
C ALA A 41 7.98 -11.82 10.51
N PRO A 42 8.52 -11.22 9.43
CA PRO A 42 7.85 -10.13 8.76
C PRO A 42 6.46 -10.62 8.37
N HIS A 43 5.42 -10.08 9.03
CA HIS A 43 4.04 -10.40 8.69
C HIS A 43 3.89 -10.10 7.20
N SER A 44 3.75 -11.16 6.41
CA SER A 44 3.56 -11.03 4.98
C SER A 44 2.30 -10.20 4.78
N PRO A 45 2.36 -9.09 4.02
CA PRO A 45 1.17 -8.29 3.80
C PRO A 45 0.09 -9.19 3.20
N HIS A 46 -1.10 -9.18 3.78
CA HIS A 46 -2.25 -9.88 3.21
C HIS A 46 -2.42 -9.41 1.77
N VAL A 47 -2.48 -10.31 0.79
CA VAL A 47 -2.73 -9.99 -0.63
C VAL A 47 -3.79 -10.94 -1.13
N PHE A 48 -4.85 -10.41 -1.74
CA PHE A 48 -5.95 -11.22 -2.25
C PHE A 48 -6.66 -10.56 -3.44
N SER A 49 -7.33 -11.38 -4.24
CA SER A 49 -8.12 -10.92 -5.38
C SER A 49 -9.41 -10.26 -4.92
N LEU A 50 -9.76 -9.13 -5.52
CA LEU A 50 -11.10 -8.52 -5.36
C LEU A 50 -12.14 -9.12 -6.30
N ALA A 51 -11.72 -9.94 -7.26
CA ALA A 51 -12.64 -10.55 -8.22
C ALA A 51 -13.45 -11.68 -7.58
N THR A 52 -14.70 -11.81 -8.02
CA THR A 52 -15.59 -12.91 -7.62
C THR A 52 -16.37 -13.42 -8.83
N ASP A 53 -16.90 -14.63 -8.74
CA ASP A 53 -17.69 -15.24 -9.82
C ASP A 53 -19.01 -14.49 -10.09
N GLU A 54 -19.45 -13.65 -9.15
CA GLU A 54 -20.62 -12.79 -9.29
C GLU A 54 -20.34 -11.48 -10.03
N ASP A 55 -19.08 -11.10 -10.28
CA ASP A 55 -18.72 -9.79 -10.84
C ASP A 55 -19.48 -9.50 -12.14
N LYS A 56 -19.61 -10.51 -13.01
CA LYS A 56 -20.31 -10.43 -14.30
C LYS A 56 -21.80 -10.04 -14.20
N ASN A 57 -22.42 -10.20 -13.03
CA ASN A 57 -23.82 -9.86 -12.81
C ASN A 57 -24.00 -8.37 -12.49
N TRP A 58 -22.94 -7.69 -12.04
CA TRP A 58 -23.01 -6.35 -11.44
C TRP A 58 -22.04 -5.35 -12.05
N LEU A 59 -21.04 -5.81 -12.79
CA LEU A 59 -19.95 -5.02 -13.35
C LEU A 59 -19.87 -5.19 -14.87
N SER A 60 -19.41 -4.15 -15.55
CA SER A 60 -19.09 -4.26 -16.97
C SER A 60 -17.92 -5.22 -17.17
N GLU A 61 -17.81 -5.79 -18.37
CA GLU A 61 -16.69 -6.65 -18.75
C GLU A 61 -15.33 -6.00 -18.46
N PHE A 62 -15.21 -4.69 -18.71
CA PHE A 62 -14.01 -3.92 -18.36
C PHE A 62 -13.72 -3.91 -16.86
N LEU A 63 -14.73 -3.73 -16.01
CA LEU A 63 -14.53 -3.73 -14.56
C LEU A 63 -14.27 -5.13 -14.01
N CYS A 64 -14.88 -6.18 -14.58
CA CYS A 64 -14.52 -7.58 -14.30
C CYS A 64 -13.05 -7.84 -14.64
N PHE A 65 -12.63 -7.46 -15.85
CA PHE A 65 -11.24 -7.56 -16.27
C PHE A 65 -10.31 -6.78 -15.34
N VAL A 66 -10.65 -5.56 -14.95
CA VAL A 66 -9.81 -4.79 -14.03
C VAL A 66 -9.70 -5.45 -12.65
N ARG A 67 -10.82 -5.90 -12.06
CA ARG A 67 -10.83 -6.61 -10.76
C ARG A 67 -10.02 -7.88 -10.79
N LEU A 68 -10.12 -8.65 -11.88
CA LEU A 68 -9.48 -9.94 -12.02
C LEU A 68 -8.05 -9.86 -12.51
N HIS A 69 -7.71 -8.91 -13.39
CA HIS A 69 -6.42 -8.86 -14.10
C HIS A 69 -5.49 -7.74 -13.63
N CYS A 70 -6.03 -6.62 -13.17
CA CYS A 70 -5.24 -5.40 -13.01
C CYS A 70 -4.95 -5.02 -11.56
N ILE A 71 -5.88 -5.32 -10.64
CA ILE A 71 -5.76 -4.94 -9.23
C ILE A 71 -5.80 -6.13 -8.28
N GLU A 72 -5.23 -5.92 -7.11
CA GLU A 72 -5.39 -6.78 -5.93
C GLU A 72 -5.62 -5.90 -4.70
N ALA A 73 -6.28 -6.45 -3.69
CA ALA A 73 -6.32 -5.87 -2.37
C ALA A 73 -5.07 -6.28 -1.58
N PHE A 74 -4.57 -5.39 -0.73
CA PHE A 74 -3.43 -5.70 0.12
C PHE A 74 -3.46 -4.96 1.46
N GLY A 75 -2.89 -5.58 2.50
CA GLY A 75 -2.62 -4.92 3.77
C GLY A 75 -1.38 -4.02 3.69
N ALA A 76 -1.50 -2.78 4.19
CA ALA A 76 -0.39 -1.84 4.26
C ALA A 76 0.79 -2.43 5.05
N SER A 77 1.99 -2.34 4.48
CA SER A 77 3.24 -2.69 5.15
C SER A 77 3.78 -1.53 5.98
N GLN A 78 4.81 -1.76 6.80
CA GLN A 78 5.48 -0.66 7.50
C GLN A 78 6.08 0.37 6.54
N HIS A 79 6.53 -0.07 5.37
CA HIS A 79 7.00 0.84 4.33
C HIS A 79 5.88 1.74 3.80
N ASP A 80 4.65 1.24 3.66
CA ASP A 80 3.49 2.06 3.24
C ASP A 80 3.10 3.09 4.31
N VAL A 81 3.29 2.75 5.59
CA VAL A 81 3.07 3.66 6.72
C VAL A 81 4.12 4.77 6.73
N SER A 82 5.41 4.42 6.56
CA SER A 82 6.51 5.40 6.62
C SER A 82 6.62 6.29 5.38
N SER A 83 6.26 5.77 4.20
CA SER A 83 6.39 6.50 2.92
C SER A 83 5.34 7.61 2.72
N ARG A 84 4.26 7.61 3.51
CA ARG A 84 3.17 8.60 3.37
C ARG A 84 3.37 9.78 4.32
N LEU A 85 3.86 10.88 3.76
CA LEU A 85 3.94 12.17 4.44
C LEU A 85 2.56 12.88 4.39
N GLY A 86 2.07 13.40 5.51
CA GLY A 86 0.89 14.27 5.59
C GLY A 86 -0.31 13.72 6.38
N SER A 87 -1.49 14.31 6.15
CA SER A 87 -2.70 14.10 6.97
C SER A 87 -3.43 12.78 6.73
N LYS A 88 -3.18 12.11 5.59
CA LYS A 88 -3.79 10.80 5.26
C LYS A 88 -2.90 9.66 5.74
N LYS A 89 -2.78 9.54 7.06
CA LYS A 89 -1.97 8.50 7.70
C LYS A 89 -2.56 7.12 7.41
N VAL A 90 -1.77 6.25 6.80
CA VAL A 90 -2.10 4.84 6.62
C VAL A 90 -1.66 4.07 7.86
N LYS A 91 -2.43 3.07 8.26
CA LYS A 91 -2.08 2.19 9.39
C LYS A 91 -1.57 0.86 8.89
N LEU A 92 -0.70 0.20 9.66
CA LEU A 92 -0.27 -1.16 9.38
C LEU A 92 -1.49 -2.06 9.21
N ASN A 93 -1.47 -2.93 8.20
CA ASN A 93 -2.58 -3.83 7.83
C ASN A 93 -3.86 -3.14 7.33
N GLN A 94 -3.91 -1.82 7.20
CA GLN A 94 -5.03 -1.15 6.53
C GLN A 94 -5.11 -1.64 5.08
N ILE A 95 -6.30 -2.04 4.64
CA ILE A 95 -6.50 -2.57 3.30
C ILE A 95 -6.49 -1.44 2.28
N GLY A 96 -5.58 -1.57 1.32
CA GLY A 96 -5.51 -0.79 0.11
C GLY A 96 -5.80 -1.64 -1.13
N ILE A 97 -5.90 -0.96 -2.27
CA ILE A 97 -5.90 -1.59 -3.59
C ILE A 97 -4.64 -1.14 -4.34
N ARG A 98 -4.02 -2.05 -5.09
CA ARG A 98 -2.82 -1.75 -5.88
C ARG A 98 -2.83 -2.46 -7.22
N CYS A 99 -2.00 -1.96 -8.13
CA CYS A 99 -1.73 -2.58 -9.42
C CYS A 99 -0.88 -3.84 -9.24
N ARG A 100 -1.36 -4.98 -9.75
CA ARG A 100 -0.65 -6.27 -9.64
C ARG A 100 0.66 -6.29 -10.41
N PHE A 101 0.67 -5.63 -11.58
CA PHE A 101 1.83 -5.63 -12.48
C PHE A 101 3.06 -4.93 -11.89
N CYS A 102 2.86 -3.81 -11.19
CA CYS A 102 3.96 -3.03 -10.62
C CYS A 102 4.09 -3.17 -9.09
N ALA A 103 3.30 -4.04 -8.46
CA ALA A 103 3.29 -4.27 -7.01
C ALA A 103 4.69 -4.60 -6.45
N ASN A 104 5.50 -5.33 -7.23
CA ASN A 104 6.85 -5.73 -6.82
C ASN A 104 7.96 -4.83 -7.40
N CYS A 105 7.60 -3.79 -8.16
CA CYS A 105 8.57 -2.80 -8.63
C CYS A 105 8.96 -1.85 -7.48
N PRO A 106 10.19 -1.30 -7.46
CA PRO A 106 10.54 -0.20 -6.57
C PRO A 106 9.66 1.03 -6.81
N ASP A 107 9.36 1.81 -5.76
CA ASP A 107 8.46 2.97 -5.82
C ASP A 107 8.80 3.96 -6.94
N ARG A 108 10.10 4.28 -7.12
CA ARG A 108 10.58 5.17 -8.18
C ARG A 108 10.24 4.71 -9.61
N ARG A 109 9.96 3.42 -9.82
CA ARG A 109 9.58 2.84 -11.11
C ARG A 109 8.07 2.71 -11.28
N ARG A 110 7.28 2.93 -10.21
CA ARG A 110 5.83 2.84 -10.27
C ARG A 110 5.26 4.14 -10.84
N ALA A 111 4.41 4.03 -11.85
CA ALA A 111 3.64 5.17 -12.31
C ALA A 111 2.70 5.68 -11.20
N ARG A 112 2.38 6.97 -11.23
CA ARG A 112 1.54 7.62 -10.22
C ARG A 112 0.24 6.85 -9.96
N ARG A 113 -0.20 6.82 -8.70
CA ARG A 113 -1.42 6.12 -8.25
C ARG A 113 -1.40 4.61 -8.54
N SER A 114 -0.24 3.97 -8.43
CA SER A 114 -0.11 2.51 -8.46
C SER A 114 -0.78 1.80 -7.27
N SER A 115 -0.99 2.51 -6.17
CA SER A 115 -1.69 2.03 -4.98
C SER A 115 -2.48 3.15 -4.29
N THR A 116 -3.57 2.77 -3.64
CA THR A 116 -4.44 3.67 -2.88
C THR A 116 -5.00 2.97 -1.65
N PHE A 117 -5.16 3.70 -0.55
CA PHE A 117 -5.83 3.22 0.66
C PHE A 117 -7.16 3.99 0.81
N PRO A 118 -8.30 3.42 0.35
CA PRO A 118 -9.59 4.04 0.54
C PRO A 118 -9.90 4.21 2.03
N SER A 119 -10.57 5.32 2.38
CA SER A 119 -10.97 5.60 3.76
C SER A 119 -12.16 4.76 4.22
N SER A 120 -12.91 4.18 3.27
CA SER A 120 -14.05 3.31 3.53
C SER A 120 -14.35 2.42 2.32
N LEU A 121 -15.14 1.36 2.52
CA LEU A 121 -15.58 0.43 1.47
C LEU A 121 -16.28 1.16 0.32
N SER A 122 -17.12 2.16 0.64
CA SER A 122 -17.82 2.99 -0.36
C SER A 122 -16.88 3.83 -1.24
N ARG A 123 -15.61 3.99 -0.83
CA ARG A 123 -14.58 4.70 -1.58
C ARG A 123 -13.70 3.79 -2.43
N ILE A 124 -13.88 2.47 -2.41
CA ILE A 124 -13.11 1.53 -3.24
C ILE A 124 -13.29 1.87 -4.72
N TYR A 125 -14.54 1.97 -5.19
CA TYR A 125 -14.82 2.30 -6.60
C TYR A 125 -14.20 3.63 -7.01
N GLN A 126 -14.36 4.68 -6.19
CA GLN A 126 -13.75 5.98 -6.47
C GLN A 126 -12.22 5.88 -6.56
N SER A 127 -11.58 5.15 -5.65
CA SER A 127 -10.12 4.94 -5.66
C SER A 127 -9.67 4.22 -6.92
N LEU A 128 -10.42 3.20 -7.35
CA LEU A 128 -10.17 2.51 -8.60
C LEU A 128 -10.23 3.47 -9.80
N THR A 129 -11.26 4.32 -9.90
CA THR A 129 -11.38 5.26 -11.02
C THR A 129 -10.18 6.20 -11.13
N MET A 130 -9.53 6.54 -10.01
CA MET A 130 -8.30 7.33 -10.02
C MET A 130 -7.12 6.54 -10.58
N MET A 131 -7.03 5.23 -10.32
CA MET A 131 -6.03 4.34 -10.92
C MET A 131 -6.28 4.14 -12.42
N LEU A 132 -7.54 3.95 -12.84
CA LEU A 132 -7.95 3.82 -14.25
C LEU A 132 -7.55 5.05 -15.09
N ARG A 133 -7.69 6.23 -14.51
CA ARG A 133 -7.39 7.51 -15.16
C ARG A 133 -5.88 7.75 -15.29
N ASP A 134 -5.11 7.47 -14.25
CA ASP A 134 -3.74 7.97 -14.16
C ASP A 134 -2.65 6.90 -14.19
N HIS A 135 -2.96 5.70 -13.67
CA HIS A 135 -1.95 4.66 -13.48
C HIS A 135 -1.85 3.76 -14.70
N PHE A 136 -2.92 3.04 -15.04
CA PHE A 136 -2.83 1.93 -16.01
C PHE A 136 -2.44 2.35 -17.42
N ILE A 137 -2.77 3.58 -17.83
CA ILE A 137 -2.29 4.14 -19.12
C ILE A 137 -0.76 4.30 -19.16
N ASN A 138 -0.16 4.57 -18.00
CA ASN A 138 1.26 4.90 -17.81
C ASN A 138 2.06 3.75 -17.18
N CYS A 139 1.42 2.65 -16.78
CA CYS A 139 2.10 1.53 -16.15
C CYS A 139 3.03 0.86 -17.17
N SER A 140 4.33 0.90 -16.88
CA SER A 140 5.38 0.26 -17.69
C SER A 140 5.54 -1.22 -17.39
N ALA A 141 5.04 -1.69 -16.25
CA ALA A 141 5.10 -3.09 -15.85
C ALA A 141 3.91 -3.92 -16.39
N MET A 142 2.86 -3.29 -16.91
CA MET A 142 1.72 -4.00 -17.49
C MET A 142 2.15 -4.69 -18.80
N PRO A 143 1.98 -6.02 -18.93
CA PRO A 143 2.29 -6.75 -20.15
C PRO A 143 1.55 -6.20 -21.38
N ALA A 144 2.15 -6.33 -22.55
CA ALA A 144 1.59 -5.78 -23.80
C ALA A 144 0.20 -6.34 -24.12
N GLU A 145 0.01 -7.65 -23.90
CA GLU A 145 -1.27 -8.33 -24.09
C GLU A 145 -2.35 -7.78 -23.15
N GLU A 146 -2.08 -7.73 -21.85
CA GLU A 146 -3.00 -7.16 -20.86
C GLU A 146 -3.31 -5.68 -21.15
N LYS A 147 -2.33 -4.93 -21.65
CA LYS A 147 -2.52 -3.53 -22.07
C LYS A 147 -3.38 -3.40 -23.33
N ALA A 148 -3.34 -4.38 -24.23
CA ALA A 148 -4.22 -4.44 -25.39
C ALA A 148 -5.66 -4.74 -24.95
N SER A 149 -5.87 -5.77 -24.13
CA SER A 149 -7.17 -6.14 -23.55
C SER A 149 -7.78 -4.99 -22.76
N TYR A 150 -6.99 -4.33 -21.89
CA TYR A 150 -7.42 -3.15 -21.14
C TYR A 150 -7.94 -2.04 -22.06
N ARG A 151 -7.22 -1.72 -23.15
CA ARG A 151 -7.63 -0.66 -24.09
C ARG A 151 -8.88 -1.02 -24.87
N LEU A 152 -9.00 -2.28 -25.31
CA LEU A 152 -10.15 -2.77 -26.05
C LEU A 152 -11.42 -2.70 -25.19
N LEU A 153 -11.38 -3.32 -24.01
CA LEU A 153 -12.52 -3.36 -23.09
C LEU A 153 -12.93 -1.98 -22.59
N ARG A 154 -11.95 -1.09 -22.33
CA ARG A 154 -12.23 0.30 -21.93
C ARG A 154 -12.97 1.08 -23.01
N LYS A 155 -12.62 0.88 -24.30
CA LYS A 155 -13.31 1.55 -25.43
C LYS A 155 -14.74 1.04 -25.60
N ASN A 156 -14.96 -0.25 -25.39
CA ASN A 156 -16.27 -0.89 -25.55
C ASN A 156 -17.22 -0.66 -24.36
N THR A 157 -16.74 -0.04 -23.28
CA THR A 157 -17.57 0.29 -22.12
C THR A 157 -18.30 1.61 -22.36
N SER A 158 -19.56 1.52 -22.76
CA SER A 158 -20.36 2.70 -23.12
C SER A 158 -20.98 3.39 -21.90
N GLN A 159 -21.39 2.69 -20.83
CA GLN A 159 -21.84 3.27 -19.55
C GLN A 159 -21.68 2.30 -18.37
N GLY A 160 -21.69 2.82 -17.14
CA GLY A 160 -21.58 2.02 -15.92
C GLY A 160 -22.87 1.28 -15.57
N ILE A 161 -22.78 0.04 -15.10
CA ILE A 161 -23.93 -0.74 -14.65
C ILE A 161 -24.53 -0.10 -13.39
N VAL A 162 -25.87 0.05 -13.37
CA VAL A 162 -26.64 0.55 -12.21
C VAL A 162 -26.37 -0.36 -11.00
N GLY A 163 -26.10 0.23 -9.83
CA GLY A 163 -25.79 -0.54 -8.62
C GLY A 163 -24.34 -1.05 -8.52
N SER A 164 -23.48 -0.81 -9.52
CA SER A 164 -22.06 -1.22 -9.48
C SER A 164 -21.34 -0.75 -8.22
N LYS A 165 -21.58 0.49 -7.76
CA LYS A 165 -20.97 1.03 -6.53
C LYS A 165 -21.38 0.26 -5.27
N ASP A 166 -22.65 -0.10 -5.15
CA ASP A 166 -23.13 -0.87 -4.00
C ASP A 166 -22.55 -2.28 -4.03
N TYR A 167 -22.43 -2.87 -5.21
CA TYR A 167 -21.77 -4.14 -5.39
C TYR A 167 -20.29 -4.14 -4.95
N TRP A 168 -19.53 -3.07 -5.22
CA TRP A 168 -18.17 -2.91 -4.70
C TRP A 168 -18.12 -2.97 -3.17
N VAL A 169 -19.13 -2.42 -2.49
CA VAL A 169 -19.22 -2.48 -1.02
C VAL A 169 -19.61 -3.86 -0.55
N THR A 170 -20.67 -4.45 -1.10
CA THR A 170 -21.20 -5.75 -0.63
C THR A 170 -20.23 -6.90 -0.91
N SER A 171 -19.59 -6.94 -2.09
CA SER A 171 -18.57 -7.94 -2.41
C SER A 171 -17.35 -7.83 -1.49
N ALA A 172 -16.86 -6.62 -1.19
CA ALA A 172 -15.76 -6.42 -0.26
C ALA A 172 -16.10 -6.89 1.17
N LYS A 173 -17.33 -6.61 1.66
CA LYS A 173 -17.80 -7.13 2.95
C LYS A 173 -17.81 -8.65 3.00
N ARG A 174 -18.25 -9.32 1.93
CA ARG A 174 -18.25 -10.79 1.84
C ARG A 174 -16.83 -11.38 1.83
N GLN A 175 -15.84 -10.59 1.40
CA GLN A 175 -14.42 -10.94 1.51
C GLN A 175 -13.83 -10.61 2.90
N GLY A 176 -14.65 -10.29 3.89
CA GLY A 176 -14.24 -10.00 5.26
C GLY A 176 -13.72 -8.59 5.48
N MET A 177 -13.91 -7.67 4.54
CA MET A 177 -13.47 -6.28 4.70
C MET A 177 -14.50 -5.48 5.51
N ILE A 178 -14.04 -4.75 6.53
CA ILE A 178 -14.86 -3.92 7.40
C ILE A 178 -14.40 -2.47 7.42
N ASP A 179 -15.36 -1.55 7.53
CA ASP A 179 -15.07 -0.13 7.75
C ASP A 179 -14.71 0.12 9.22
N THR A 180 -13.67 0.91 9.45
CA THR A 180 -13.26 1.39 10.78
C THR A 180 -12.97 2.89 10.72
N PRO A 181 -12.86 3.59 11.88
CA PRO A 181 -12.40 4.98 11.90
C PRO A 181 -11.02 5.20 11.25
N ASN A 182 -10.21 4.15 11.14
CA ASN A 182 -8.85 4.20 10.60
C ASN A 182 -8.76 3.71 9.14
N GLY A 183 -9.88 3.48 8.47
CA GLY A 183 -9.93 2.91 7.12
C GLY A 183 -10.45 1.48 7.12
N ILE A 184 -10.10 0.72 6.09
CA ILE A 184 -10.62 -0.64 5.89
C ILE A 184 -9.67 -1.66 6.49
N PHE A 185 -10.18 -2.66 7.19
CA PHE A 185 -9.41 -3.78 7.75
C PHE A 185 -10.11 -5.11 7.43
N LEU A 186 -9.41 -6.23 7.61
CA LEU A 186 -10.05 -7.54 7.61
C LEU A 186 -10.67 -7.81 8.99
N ASP A 187 -11.85 -8.40 8.99
CA ASP A 187 -12.48 -8.93 10.18
C ASP A 187 -11.70 -10.16 10.66
N ASN A 188 -10.98 -10.01 11.76
CA ASN A 188 -10.20 -11.08 12.38
C ASN A 188 -11.06 -12.00 13.27
N GLY A 189 -12.40 -11.99 13.12
CA GLY A 189 -13.28 -12.82 13.94
C GLY A 189 -13.48 -12.29 15.36
N GLY A 190 -13.47 -10.96 15.52
CA GLY A 190 -13.96 -10.27 16.72
C GLY A 190 -12.95 -9.96 17.82
N GLU A 191 -12.14 -8.91 17.65
CA GLU A 191 -11.58 -8.12 18.78
C GLU A 191 -11.51 -6.59 18.52
N VAL A 192 -12.06 -6.09 17.42
CA VAL A 192 -12.05 -4.65 17.15
C VAL A 192 -13.48 -4.13 17.06
N GLY A 193 -13.98 -3.52 18.14
CA GLY A 193 -15.10 -2.58 18.01
C GLY A 193 -16.22 -2.57 19.06
N ARG A 194 -16.08 -3.16 20.26
CA ARG A 194 -16.94 -2.69 21.38
C ARG A 194 -16.40 -1.36 21.89
N THR A 195 -16.89 -0.27 21.31
CA THR A 195 -16.90 1.01 22.03
C THR A 195 -17.69 0.80 23.33
N PRO A 196 -17.16 1.14 24.51
CA PRO A 196 -17.98 1.20 25.71
C PRO A 196 -19.07 2.24 25.45
N HIS A 197 -20.33 1.81 25.48
CA HIS A 197 -21.46 2.71 25.52
C HIS A 197 -21.28 3.56 26.79
N ARG A 198 -21.03 4.86 26.60
CA ARG A 198 -20.90 5.82 27.69
C ARG A 198 -22.19 5.81 28.49
N GLU A 199 -22.05 5.79 29.81
CA GLU A 199 -23.11 6.01 30.77
C GLU A 199 -23.71 7.41 30.53
N ASP A 200 -25.01 7.47 30.23
CA ASP A 200 -25.80 8.66 30.51
C ASP A 200 -26.39 8.49 31.91
N ALA A 201 -25.66 9.07 32.85
CA ALA A 201 -26.17 9.45 34.15
C ALA A 201 -27.26 10.51 33.98
N TYR A 202 -28.51 10.15 34.28
CA TYR A 202 -29.49 11.11 34.77
C TYR A 202 -30.14 10.53 36.02
N GLY A 203 -29.53 10.87 37.16
CA GLY A 203 -30.27 11.02 38.41
C GLY A 203 -30.81 12.45 38.46
N TYR A 204 -32.13 12.58 38.58
CA TYR A 204 -32.87 13.29 39.63
C TYR A 204 -34.36 13.10 39.39
#